data_AF-A0A6P7GW87-F1
#
_entry.id   AF-A0A6P7GW87-F1
#
_cell.length_a   1.000
_cell.length_b   1.000
_cell.length_c   1.000
_cell.angle_alpha   90.00
_cell.angle_beta   90.00
_cell.angle_gamma   90.00
#
_symmetry.space_group_name_H-M   'P 1'
#
loop_
_entity.id
_entity.type
_entity.pdbx_description
1 polymer ?
#
loop_
_entity_poly.entity_id
_entity_poly.type
_entity_poly.pdbx_seq_one_letter_code
_entity_poly.pdbx_strand_id
1 'polypeptide(L)'
;MELLKSGALWHLLLYMFNYDFTLDEGGVEKSEEANKQEVSNMLAKKAVQACAALGGYVQGEDKPPPNSLTRGILKELLTGYLSEQLGDEKPEEILKILNSNTETPYLIWDNGTRAELMDFLETQRNNRNQGDFYNPNEFKYSAHDGEHKIGDIFIKIYNEQPTYPIKVCMLLIL
;
A
#
# COMPACT_ATOMS: atom_id res chain seq x y z
N MET A 1 -7.13 -19.01 0.03
CA MET A 1 -6.45 -18.94 1.35
C MET A 1 -5.02 -19.50 1.34
N GLU A 2 -4.68 -20.48 0.49
CA GLU A 2 -3.32 -21.06 0.44
C GLU A 2 -2.22 -20.05 0.05
N LEU A 3 -2.54 -19.06 -0.79
CA LEU A 3 -1.59 -18.04 -1.24
C LEU A 3 -1.18 -17.04 -0.13
N LEU A 4 -2.09 -16.76 0.81
CA LEU A 4 -1.76 -15.98 2.00
C LEU A 4 -0.91 -16.80 2.98
N LYS A 5 -1.28 -18.07 3.18
CA LYS A 5 -0.52 -19.02 4.01
C LYS A 5 0.88 -19.26 3.47
N SER A 6 1.08 -19.13 2.17
CA SER A 6 2.40 -19.24 1.55
C SER A 6 3.22 -17.96 1.67
N GLY A 7 2.75 -16.88 2.30
CA GLY A 7 3.51 -15.64 2.46
C GLY A 7 3.73 -14.87 1.16
N ALA A 8 2.95 -15.15 0.11
CA ALA A 8 3.06 -14.45 -1.16
C ALA A 8 2.78 -12.95 -1.04
N LEU A 9 1.90 -12.55 -0.11
CA LEU A 9 1.53 -11.15 0.11
C LEU A 9 2.74 -10.27 0.49
N TRP A 10 3.64 -10.80 1.33
CA TRP A 10 4.84 -10.07 1.76
C TRP A 10 5.76 -9.73 0.59
N HIS A 11 5.93 -10.68 -0.33
CA HIS A 11 6.75 -10.50 -1.52
C HIS A 11 6.14 -9.49 -2.48
N LEU A 12 4.81 -9.55 -2.69
CA LEU A 12 4.09 -8.60 -3.53
C LEU A 12 4.27 -7.17 -3.01
N LEU A 13 4.06 -6.95 -1.71
CA LEU A 13 4.22 -5.63 -1.11
C LEU A 13 5.66 -5.11 -1.22
N LEU A 14 6.66 -5.97 -0.98
CA LEU A 14 8.07 -5.60 -1.14
C LEU A 14 8.43 -5.17 -2.57
N TYR A 15 7.83 -5.77 -3.60
CA TYR A 15 8.07 -5.32 -4.98
C TYR A 15 7.62 -3.88 -5.24
N MET A 16 6.60 -3.38 -4.52
CA MET A 16 6.08 -2.02 -4.70
C MET A 16 7.11 -0.94 -4.31
N PHE A 17 8.01 -1.25 -3.37
CA PHE A 17 9.06 -0.33 -2.89
C PHE A 17 10.31 -0.29 -3.77
N ASN A 18 10.34 -1.08 -4.85
CA ASN A 18 11.41 -1.03 -5.86
C ASN A 18 11.02 -0.19 -7.08
N TYR A 19 9.89 0.51 -7.02
CA TYR A 19 9.41 1.33 -8.13
C TYR A 19 10.15 2.67 -8.18
N ASP A 20 10.68 3.00 -9.35
CA ASP A 20 11.31 4.29 -9.64
C ASP A 20 10.48 5.05 -10.69
N PHE A 21 9.76 6.07 -10.24
CA PHE A 21 8.91 6.89 -11.11
C PHE A 21 9.70 7.84 -12.02
N THR A 22 10.98 8.10 -11.73
CA THR A 22 11.80 9.02 -12.53
C THR A 22 12.16 8.42 -13.89
N LEU A 23 12.22 7.10 -13.98
CA LEU A 23 12.44 6.37 -15.23
C LEU A 23 11.23 6.46 -16.16
N ASP A 24 10.02 6.25 -15.62
CA ASP A 24 8.76 6.31 -16.36
C ASP A 24 8.47 7.74 -16.88
N GLU A 25 8.89 8.78 -16.15
CA GLU A 25 8.72 10.20 -16.53
C GLU A 25 9.89 10.75 -17.39
N GLY A 26 11.07 10.14 -17.29
CA GLY A 26 12.33 10.67 -17.84
C GLY A 26 12.71 10.22 -19.25
N GLY A 27 12.02 9.25 -19.83
CA GLY A 27 12.28 8.79 -21.21
C GLY A 27 13.71 8.25 -21.45
N VAL A 28 14.30 7.62 -20.44
CA VAL A 28 15.75 7.35 -20.35
C VAL A 28 16.24 6.24 -21.29
N GLU A 29 17.50 6.36 -21.72
CA GLU A 29 18.21 5.52 -22.69
C GLU A 29 18.42 4.04 -22.30
N LYS A 30 18.66 3.21 -23.33
CA LYS A 30 18.87 1.75 -23.24
C LYS A 30 20.20 1.36 -22.57
N SER A 31 20.24 1.35 -21.24
CA SER A 31 21.33 0.74 -20.44
C SER A 31 20.90 -0.58 -19.77
N GLU A 32 21.85 -1.38 -19.29
CA GLU A 32 21.54 -2.60 -18.53
C GLU A 32 20.83 -2.29 -17.21
N GLU A 33 21.20 -1.19 -16.55
CA GLU A 33 20.56 -0.68 -15.34
C GLU A 33 19.13 -0.24 -15.63
N ALA A 34 18.90 0.49 -16.74
CA ALA A 34 17.56 0.88 -17.17
C ALA A 34 16.68 -0.36 -17.43
N ASN A 35 17.22 -1.40 -18.06
CA ASN A 35 16.50 -2.65 -18.29
C ASN A 35 16.13 -3.36 -16.98
N LYS A 36 17.05 -3.42 -15.99
CA LYS A 36 16.76 -4.02 -14.68
C LYS A 36 15.69 -3.22 -13.93
N GLN A 37 15.76 -1.90 -13.97
CA GLN A 37 14.79 -1.04 -13.32
C GLN A 37 13.43 -1.08 -14.02
N GLU A 38 13.36 -1.18 -15.35
CA GLU A 38 12.12 -1.42 -16.09
C GLU A 38 11.43 -2.72 -15.63
N VAL A 39 12.21 -3.80 -15.43
CA VAL A 39 11.68 -5.06 -14.90
C VAL A 39 11.14 -4.86 -13.47
N SER A 40 11.87 -4.15 -12.60
CA SER A 40 11.39 -3.81 -11.25
C SER A 40 10.09 -3.00 -11.29
N ASN A 41 10.00 -1.98 -12.15
CA ASN A 41 8.80 -1.16 -12.31
C ASN A 41 7.61 -2.00 -12.80
N MET A 42 7.84 -2.87 -13.78
CA MET A 42 6.82 -3.80 -14.26
C MET A 42 6.35 -4.76 -13.16
N LEU A 43 7.28 -5.31 -12.37
CA LEU A 43 6.93 -6.19 -11.24
C LEU A 43 6.14 -5.45 -10.17
N ALA A 44 6.50 -4.19 -9.86
CA ALA A 44 5.76 -3.35 -8.93
C ALA A 44 4.31 -3.12 -9.40
N LYS A 45 4.10 -2.78 -10.68
CA LYS A 45 2.76 -2.61 -11.27
C LYS A 45 1.95 -3.90 -11.21
N LYS A 46 2.58 -5.05 -11.52
CA LYS A 46 1.94 -6.37 -11.41
C LYS A 46 1.61 -6.74 -9.97
N ALA A 47 2.45 -6.35 -9.01
CA ALA A 47 2.20 -6.57 -7.60
C ALA A 47 0.99 -5.79 -7.10
N VAL A 48 0.82 -4.53 -7.54
CA VAL A 48 -0.40 -3.73 -7.25
C VAL A 48 -1.64 -4.45 -7.78
N GLN A 49 -1.63 -4.87 -9.05
CA GLN A 49 -2.73 -5.61 -9.67
C GLN A 49 -3.06 -6.91 -8.93
N ALA A 50 -2.02 -7.65 -8.49
CA ALA A 50 -2.20 -8.87 -7.72
C ALA A 50 -2.80 -8.60 -6.33
N CYS A 51 -2.33 -7.58 -5.61
CA CYS A 51 -2.90 -7.18 -4.32
C CYS A 51 -4.34 -6.68 -4.47
N ALA A 52 -4.65 -5.92 -5.53
CA ALA A 52 -5.99 -5.47 -5.84
C ALA A 52 -6.95 -6.66 -6.05
N ALA A 53 -6.53 -7.65 -6.84
CA ALA A 53 -7.30 -8.87 -7.08
C ALA A 53 -7.46 -9.70 -5.79
N LEU A 54 -6.39 -9.87 -5.01
CA LEU A 54 -6.40 -10.65 -3.77
C LEU A 54 -7.22 -9.99 -2.65
N GLY A 55 -7.30 -8.67 -2.61
CA GLY A 55 -8.09 -7.89 -1.65
C GLY A 55 -9.52 -7.60 -2.09
N GLY A 56 -9.88 -7.92 -3.35
CA GLY A 56 -11.20 -7.63 -3.91
C GLY A 56 -11.43 -6.14 -4.17
N TYR A 57 -10.38 -5.40 -4.56
CA TYR A 57 -10.45 -3.99 -4.96
C TYR A 57 -10.81 -3.82 -6.45
N VAL A 58 -10.62 -4.87 -7.26
CA VAL A 58 -10.95 -4.87 -8.70
C VAL A 58 -12.45 -4.65 -8.91
N GLN A 59 -12.78 -3.72 -9.79
CA GLN A 59 -14.15 -3.42 -10.22
C GLN A 59 -14.49 -4.15 -11.54
N GLY A 60 -15.78 -4.34 -11.82
CA GLY A 60 -16.27 -4.96 -13.04
C GLY A 60 -17.06 -6.26 -12.84
N GLU A 61 -17.58 -6.81 -13.93
CA GLU A 61 -18.43 -8.01 -13.94
C GLU A 61 -17.64 -9.29 -13.61
N ASP A 62 -16.37 -9.37 -14.04
CA ASP A 62 -15.48 -10.52 -13.81
C ASP A 62 -14.60 -10.37 -12.56
N LYS A 63 -15.02 -9.55 -11.58
CA LYS A 63 -14.19 -9.30 -10.40
C LYS A 63 -14.00 -10.57 -9.55
N PRO A 64 -12.80 -10.79 -9.00
CA PRO A 64 -12.56 -11.90 -8.07
C PRO A 64 -13.49 -11.82 -6.86
N PRO A 65 -13.85 -12.97 -6.24
CA PRO A 65 -14.61 -12.98 -5.00
C PRO A 65 -13.93 -12.12 -3.92
N PRO A 66 -14.70 -11.36 -3.12
CA PRO A 66 -14.12 -10.53 -2.07
C PRO A 66 -13.41 -11.41 -1.04
N ASN A 67 -12.23 -10.97 -0.61
CA ASN A 67 -11.45 -11.62 0.44
C ASN A 67 -11.23 -10.62 1.58
N SER A 68 -12.16 -10.64 2.53
CA SER A 68 -12.16 -9.72 3.68
C SER A 68 -10.90 -9.81 4.52
N LEU A 69 -10.28 -10.99 4.60
CA LEU A 69 -9.03 -11.18 5.32
C LEU A 69 -7.88 -10.44 4.63
N THR A 70 -7.64 -10.70 3.34
CA THR A 70 -6.57 -9.97 2.62
C THR A 70 -6.83 -8.46 2.62
N ARG A 71 -8.09 -8.05 2.45
CA ARG A 71 -8.47 -6.63 2.48
C ARG A 71 -8.16 -6.00 3.83
N GLY A 72 -8.44 -6.69 4.93
CA GLY A 72 -8.09 -6.24 6.28
C GLY A 72 -6.58 -6.07 6.45
N ILE A 73 -5.79 -7.06 6.04
CA ILE A 73 -4.32 -7.02 6.11
C ILE A 73 -3.77 -5.85 5.28
N LEU A 74 -4.25 -5.68 4.04
CA LEU A 74 -3.84 -4.58 3.17
C LEU A 74 -4.22 -3.22 3.76
N LYS A 75 -5.42 -3.09 4.35
CA LYS A 75 -5.86 -1.85 5.01
C LYS A 75 -5.01 -1.50 6.22
N GLU A 76 -4.54 -2.49 6.98
CA GLU A 76 -3.68 -2.24 8.12
C GLU A 76 -2.26 -1.87 7.69
N LEU A 77 -1.67 -2.64 6.77
CA LEU A 77 -0.29 -2.45 6.32
C LEU A 77 -0.13 -1.25 5.41
N LEU A 78 -1.03 -1.01 4.45
CA LEU A 78 -0.94 0.13 3.55
C LEU A 78 -1.68 1.36 4.07
N THR A 79 -2.30 1.29 5.26
CA THR A 79 -3.32 2.24 5.71
C THR A 79 -4.60 2.19 4.87
N GLY A 80 -5.71 2.71 5.43
CA GLY A 80 -6.99 2.80 4.72
C GLY A 80 -6.87 3.53 3.39
N TYR A 81 -6.23 4.70 3.40
CA TYR A 81 -6.11 5.56 2.22
C TYR A 81 -5.40 4.89 1.04
N LEU A 82 -4.19 4.34 1.24
CA LEU A 82 -3.47 3.69 0.13
C LEU A 82 -4.11 2.35 -0.27
N SER A 83 -4.71 1.62 0.68
CA SER A 83 -5.34 0.34 0.35
C SER A 83 -6.51 0.51 -0.63
N GLU A 84 -7.28 1.60 -0.54
CA GLU A 84 -8.37 1.88 -1.49
C GLU A 84 -7.83 2.26 -2.88
N GLN A 85 -6.64 2.86 -2.97
CA GLN A 85 -6.00 3.17 -4.26
C GLN A 85 -5.53 1.94 -5.04
N LEU A 86 -5.45 0.76 -4.42
CA LEU A 86 -5.19 -0.49 -5.14
C LEU A 86 -6.27 -0.78 -6.21
N GLY A 87 -7.48 -0.25 -6.03
CA GLY A 87 -8.59 -0.41 -6.97
C GLY A 87 -8.56 0.54 -8.17
N ASP A 88 -7.62 1.50 -8.19
CA ASP A 88 -7.54 2.48 -9.28
C ASP A 88 -6.95 1.86 -10.56
N GLU A 89 -7.34 2.40 -11.72
CA GLU A 89 -6.91 1.87 -13.03
C GLU A 89 -5.41 2.06 -13.30
N LYS A 90 -4.78 3.02 -12.61
CA LYS A 90 -3.39 3.43 -12.82
C LYS A 90 -2.51 3.02 -11.62
N PRO A 91 -1.85 1.86 -11.66
CA PRO A 91 -1.01 1.39 -10.54
C PRO A 91 0.18 2.30 -10.25
N GLU A 92 0.67 3.03 -11.25
CA GLU A 92 1.74 4.04 -11.09
C GLU A 92 1.41 5.14 -10.08
N GLU A 93 0.15 5.51 -9.86
CA GLU A 93 -0.23 6.59 -8.93
C GLU A 93 0.02 6.18 -7.47
N ILE A 94 -0.48 5.01 -7.06
CA ILE A 94 -0.20 4.48 -5.71
C ILE A 94 1.29 4.17 -5.54
N LEU A 95 1.96 3.64 -6.57
CA LEU A 95 3.40 3.36 -6.50
C LEU A 95 4.22 4.63 -6.32
N LYS A 96 3.84 5.73 -6.97
CA LYS A 96 4.48 7.03 -6.78
C LYS A 96 4.31 7.53 -5.34
N ILE A 97 3.11 7.42 -4.78
CA ILE A 97 2.84 7.82 -3.40
C ILE A 97 3.63 6.93 -2.42
N LEU A 98 3.63 5.61 -2.64
CA LEU A 98 4.37 4.64 -1.81
C LEU A 98 5.87 4.89 -1.80
N ASN A 99 6.44 5.49 -2.84
CA ASN A 99 7.88 5.78 -2.95
C ASN A 99 8.21 7.27 -2.79
N SER A 100 7.26 8.08 -2.31
CA SER A 100 7.44 9.52 -2.06
C SER A 100 7.05 9.88 -0.62
N ASN A 101 7.55 11.00 -0.11
CA ASN A 101 7.06 11.52 1.16
C ASN A 101 5.73 12.28 0.91
N THR A 102 4.72 11.99 1.72
CA THR A 102 3.39 12.58 1.68
C THR A 102 2.90 12.85 3.10
N GLU A 103 2.54 14.10 3.37
CA GLU A 103 1.88 14.48 4.62
C GLU A 103 0.59 15.23 4.29
N THR A 104 -0.53 14.54 4.46
CA THR A 104 -1.87 15.03 4.18
C THR A 104 -2.80 14.60 5.30
N PRO A 105 -4.01 15.19 5.41
CA PRO A 105 -4.98 14.75 6.40
C PRO A 105 -5.35 13.26 6.29
N TYR A 106 -5.09 12.60 5.17
CA TYR A 106 -5.37 11.17 4.98
C TYR A 106 -4.17 10.25 5.20
N LEU A 107 -2.96 10.80 5.18
CA LEU A 107 -1.75 9.99 5.09
C LEU A 107 -0.55 10.73 5.69
N ILE A 108 0.08 10.09 6.67
CA ILE A 108 1.44 10.41 7.13
C ILE A 108 2.34 9.33 6.56
N TRP A 109 3.14 9.68 5.57
CA TRP A 109 4.01 8.75 4.86
C TRP A 109 5.34 9.40 4.52
N ASP A 110 6.42 8.84 5.00
CA ASP A 110 7.76 9.38 4.90
C ASP A 110 8.78 8.24 4.82
N ASN A 111 10.08 8.55 4.89
CA ASN A 111 11.11 7.51 4.88
C ASN A 111 11.01 6.57 6.10
N GLY A 112 10.62 7.08 7.27
CA GLY A 112 10.56 6.31 8.52
C GLY A 112 9.44 5.28 8.50
N THR A 113 8.22 5.72 8.19
CA THR A 113 7.04 4.84 8.00
C THR A 113 7.28 3.77 6.94
N ARG A 114 7.92 4.11 5.81
CA ARG A 114 8.29 3.12 4.79
C ARG A 114 9.29 2.09 5.31
N ALA A 115 10.33 2.54 6.01
CA ALA A 115 11.32 1.64 6.60
C ALA A 115 10.67 0.67 7.60
N GLU A 116 9.80 1.16 8.48
CA GLU A 116 9.07 0.30 9.44
C GLU A 116 8.26 -0.79 8.74
N LEU A 117 7.51 -0.44 7.69
CA LEU A 117 6.75 -1.42 6.93
C LEU A 117 7.67 -2.41 6.20
N MET A 118 8.73 -1.92 5.56
CA MET A 118 9.68 -2.80 4.85
C MET A 118 10.33 -3.80 5.81
N ASP A 119 10.83 -3.35 6.96
CA ASP A 119 11.44 -4.19 7.99
C ASP A 119 10.46 -5.26 8.50
N PHE A 120 9.20 -4.86 8.72
CA PHE A 120 8.14 -5.80 9.08
C PHE A 120 7.92 -6.85 7.98
N LEU A 121 7.76 -6.43 6.72
CA LEU A 121 7.54 -7.33 5.59
C LEU A 121 8.72 -8.29 5.38
N GLU A 122 9.95 -7.83 5.55
CA GLU A 122 11.14 -8.69 5.46
C GLU A 122 11.19 -9.72 6.59
N THR A 123 10.81 -9.32 7.80
CA THR A 123 10.69 -10.23 8.96
C THR A 123 9.66 -11.33 8.67
N GLN A 124 8.47 -10.96 8.18
CA GLN A 124 7.42 -11.92 7.81
C GLN A 124 7.83 -12.83 6.64
N ARG A 125 8.57 -12.29 5.66
CA ARG A 125 9.14 -13.07 4.55
C ARG A 125 10.12 -14.13 5.05
N ASN A 126 10.96 -13.81 6.03
CA ASN A 126 12.00 -14.69 6.55
C ASN A 126 11.45 -15.73 7.55
N ASN A 127 10.38 -15.42 8.27
CA ASN A 127 9.78 -16.27 9.31
C ASN A 127 8.79 -17.34 8.78
N ARG A 128 8.79 -17.60 7.47
CA ARG A 128 7.83 -18.44 6.70
C ARG A 128 7.62 -19.88 7.22
N ASN A 129 8.47 -20.36 8.13
CA ASN A 129 8.45 -21.72 8.66
C ASN A 129 7.45 -21.95 9.82
N GLN A 130 6.80 -20.92 10.36
CA GLN A 130 5.95 -21.08 11.55
C GLN A 130 4.46 -21.33 11.26
N GLY A 131 3.99 -21.21 10.01
CA GLY A 131 2.61 -21.56 9.65
C GLY A 131 1.53 -20.67 10.28
N ASP A 132 1.92 -19.65 11.05
CA ASP A 132 1.01 -18.75 11.73
C ASP A 132 0.41 -17.73 10.76
N PHE A 133 -0.91 -17.54 10.89
CA PHE A 133 -1.61 -16.47 10.21
C PHE A 133 -1.13 -15.13 10.77
N TYR A 134 -0.92 -14.14 9.88
CA TYR A 134 -0.66 -12.75 10.29
C TYR A 134 -1.69 -12.29 11.33
N ASN A 135 -1.21 -11.75 12.44
CA ASN A 135 -2.03 -11.14 13.46
C ASN A 135 -2.24 -9.65 13.12
N PRO A 136 -3.48 -9.19 12.87
CA PRO A 136 -3.82 -7.78 12.60
C PRO A 136 -3.59 -6.78 13.75
N ASN A 137 -2.75 -7.12 14.72
CA ASN A 137 -2.34 -6.22 15.80
C ASN A 137 -0.82 -6.22 15.98
N GLU A 138 -0.09 -6.96 15.14
CA GLU A 138 1.36 -7.15 15.26
C GLU A 138 2.13 -5.95 14.72
N PHE A 139 1.52 -5.16 13.82
CA PHE A 139 2.17 -4.04 13.17
C PHE A 139 1.45 -2.73 13.45
N LYS A 140 2.19 -1.73 13.92
CA LYS A 140 1.71 -0.36 14.10
C LYS A 140 2.82 0.61 13.78
N TYR A 141 2.48 1.63 13.01
CA TYR A 141 3.39 2.73 12.69
C TYR A 141 3.66 3.59 13.92
N SER A 142 4.92 3.86 14.20
CA SER A 142 5.30 4.79 15.27
C SER A 142 4.79 6.21 14.99
N ALA A 143 4.81 6.63 13.72
CA ALA A 143 4.29 7.93 13.27
C ALA A 143 2.78 8.11 13.48
N HIS A 144 2.04 7.03 13.74
CA HIS A 144 0.61 7.09 14.05
C HIS A 144 0.32 6.95 15.56
N ASP A 145 1.34 6.72 16.39
CA ASP A 145 1.16 6.61 17.83
C ASP A 145 0.82 7.98 18.45
N GLY A 146 -0.21 8.02 19.29
CA GLY A 146 -0.74 9.26 19.86
C GLY A 146 -1.49 10.20 18.89
N GLU A 147 -1.55 9.87 17.61
CA GLU A 147 -2.29 10.66 16.61
C GLU A 147 -3.81 10.45 16.75
N HIS A 148 -4.56 11.55 16.67
CA HIS A 148 -6.02 11.52 16.77
C HIS A 148 -6.65 11.44 15.38
N LYS A 149 -7.42 10.37 15.16
CA LYS A 149 -8.13 10.12 13.90
C LYS A 149 -9.64 10.15 14.08
N ILE A 150 -10.35 10.73 13.11
CA ILE A 150 -11.80 10.51 12.92
C ILE A 150 -11.99 9.85 11.56
N GLY A 151 -12.47 8.60 11.57
CA GLY A 151 -12.38 7.74 10.39
C GLY A 151 -10.90 7.52 10.02
N ASP A 152 -10.53 7.86 8.79
CA ASP A 152 -9.16 7.77 8.28
C ASP A 152 -8.46 9.15 8.19
N ILE A 153 -8.96 10.17 8.92
CA ILE A 153 -8.46 11.56 8.85
C ILE A 153 -7.68 11.94 10.11
N PHE A 154 -6.43 12.34 9.95
CA PHE A 154 -5.57 12.92 10.99
C PHE A 154 -5.99 14.37 11.29
N ILE A 155 -6.61 14.58 12.45
CA ILE A 155 -7.25 15.86 12.79
C ILE A 155 -6.25 16.99 12.93
N LYS A 156 -5.06 16.72 13.48
CA LYS A 156 -4.01 17.72 13.62
C LYS A 156 -3.58 18.29 12.26
N ILE A 157 -3.30 17.41 11.30
CA ILE A 157 -2.88 17.80 9.94
C ILE A 157 -4.01 18.51 9.21
N TYR A 158 -5.26 18.05 9.39
CA TYR A 158 -6.42 18.77 8.83
C TYR A 158 -6.52 20.20 9.35
N ASN A 159 -6.30 20.43 10.65
CA ASN A 159 -6.34 21.78 11.22
C ASN A 159 -5.22 22.67 10.67
N GLU A 160 -4.06 22.10 10.33
CA GLU A 160 -2.94 22.80 9.68
C GLU A 160 -3.20 23.04 8.18
N GLN A 161 -3.99 22.16 7.54
CA GLN A 161 -4.35 22.19 6.12
C GLN A 161 -5.88 22.26 5.92
N PRO A 162 -6.59 23.30 6.41
CA PRO A 162 -8.05 23.31 6.50
C PRO A 162 -8.76 23.36 5.14
N THR A 163 -8.05 23.72 4.08
CA THR A 163 -8.58 23.74 2.71
C THR A 163 -8.38 22.42 1.97
N TYR A 164 -7.76 21.41 2.61
CA TYR A 164 -7.54 20.12 1.98
C TYR A 164 -8.89 19.43 1.71
N PRO A 165 -9.17 18.98 0.48
CA PRO A 165 -10.46 18.40 0.14
C PRO A 165 -10.67 17.06 0.85
N ILE A 166 -11.66 17.00 1.72
CA ILE A 166 -12.09 15.76 2.37
C ILE A 166 -13.13 15.07 1.47
N LYS A 167 -12.79 13.90 0.95
CA LYS A 167 -13.77 12.96 0.39
C LYS A 167 -14.70 12.52 1.52
N VAL A 168 -15.91 13.08 1.55
CA VAL A 168 -16.97 12.62 2.44
C VAL A 168 -17.41 11.24 1.95
N CYS A 169 -17.01 10.19 2.66
CA CYS A 169 -17.62 8.88 2.47
C CYS A 169 -19.05 8.97 3.01
N MET A 170 -20.06 8.73 2.16
CA MET A 170 -21.50 8.74 2.48
C MET A 170 -21.93 7.62 3.46
N LEU A 171 -21.12 7.30 4.47
CA LEU A 171 -21.43 6.30 5.50
C LEU A 171 -21.68 6.90 6.89
N LEU A 172 -21.69 8.23 7.02
CA LEU A 172 -22.01 8.94 8.27
C LEU A 172 -23.35 9.70 8.22
N ILE A 173 -24.35 9.15 7.54
CA ILE A 173 -25.75 9.54 7.75
C ILE A 173 -26.56 8.27 8.03
N LEU A 174 -26.51 7.81 9.27
CA LEU A 174 -27.57 7.03 9.93
C LEU A 174 -27.68 7.50 11.38
#